data_AF-A0A957VCQ3-F1
#
_entry.id   AF-A0A957VCQ3-F1
#
_cell.length_a   1.000
_cell.length_b   1.000
_cell.length_c   1.000
_cell.angle_alpha   90.00
_cell.angle_beta   90.00
_cell.angle_gamma   90.00
#
_symmetry.space_group_name_H-M   'P 1'
#
loop_
_entity.id
_entity.type
_entity.pdbx_description
1 polymer ?
#
loop_
_entity_poly.entity_id
_entity_poly.type
_entity_poly.pdbx_seq_one_letter_code
_entity_poly.pdbx_strand_id
1 'polypeptide(L)'
;MEKTIERFQFIFLVGGLGFLAIAVVVTGVVTGNALSDLPYTSLDEISQDVSPYFVALSQQYPEQFEKYYPGGPTPANYRAALNLGR
;
A
#
# COMPACT_ATOMS: atom_id res chain seq x y z
N MET A 1 -17.77 -27.08 -43.37
CA MET A 1 -16.71 -26.06 -43.13
C MET A 1 -17.05 -25.20 -41.91
N GLU A 2 -18.26 -24.67 -41.81
CA GLU A 2 -18.75 -23.80 -40.71
C GLU A 2 -18.61 -24.42 -39.30
N LYS A 3 -19.10 -25.64 -39.07
CA LYS A 3 -18.96 -26.34 -37.76
C LYS A 3 -17.51 -26.58 -37.31
N THR A 4 -16.55 -26.64 -38.24
CA THR A 4 -15.14 -26.82 -37.89
C THR A 4 -14.53 -25.51 -37.41
N ILE A 5 -14.94 -24.38 -38.00
CA ILE A 5 -14.51 -23.03 -37.63
C ILE A 5 -15.05 -22.67 -36.24
N GLU A 6 -16.32 -22.95 -35.96
CA GLU A 6 -16.93 -22.69 -34.64
C GLU A 6 -16.23 -23.46 -33.51
N ARG A 7 -15.90 -24.74 -33.74
CA ARG A 7 -15.18 -25.58 -32.76
C ARG A 7 -13.76 -25.07 -32.53
N PHE A 8 -13.08 -24.66 -33.58
CA PHE A 8 -11.73 -24.10 -33.49
C PHE A 8 -11.73 -22.79 -32.69
N GLN A 9 -12.67 -21.88 -32.96
CA GLN A 9 -12.84 -20.63 -32.22
C GLN A 9 -13.16 -20.88 -30.74
N PHE A 10 -14.02 -21.85 -30.45
CA PHE A 10 -14.36 -22.21 -29.06
C PHE A 10 -13.15 -22.77 -28.29
N ILE A 11 -12.36 -23.66 -28.91
CA ILE A 11 -11.15 -24.19 -28.29
C ILE A 11 -10.14 -23.07 -28.01
N PHE A 12 -9.97 -22.13 -28.96
CA PHE A 12 -9.12 -20.97 -28.76
C PHE A 12 -9.63 -20.04 -27.66
N LEU A 13 -10.94 -19.84 -27.55
CA LEU A 13 -11.55 -19.04 -26.48
C LEU A 13 -11.29 -19.67 -25.11
N VAL A 14 -11.58 -20.97 -24.96
CA VAL A 14 -11.37 -21.70 -23.69
C VAL A 14 -9.87 -21.77 -23.35
N GLY A 15 -9.02 -22.03 -24.33
CA GLY A 15 -7.57 -22.00 -24.15
C GLY A 15 -7.09 -20.62 -23.72
N GLY A 16 -7.54 -19.56 -24.38
CA GLY A 16 -7.21 -18.18 -24.04
C GLY A 16 -7.64 -17.79 -22.62
N LEU A 17 -8.85 -18.16 -22.21
CA LEU A 17 -9.34 -17.95 -20.84
C LEU A 17 -8.54 -18.77 -19.81
N GLY A 18 -8.13 -19.98 -20.16
CA GLY A 18 -7.25 -20.79 -19.32
C GLY A 18 -5.89 -20.14 -19.09
N PHE A 19 -5.25 -19.66 -20.17
CA PHE A 19 -3.99 -18.92 -20.07
C PHE A 19 -4.14 -17.61 -19.31
N LEU A 20 -5.26 -16.90 -19.49
CA LEU A 20 -5.55 -15.68 -18.73
C LEU A 20 -5.66 -15.97 -17.22
N ALA A 21 -6.38 -17.02 -16.83
CA ALA A 21 -6.51 -17.42 -15.44
C ALA A 21 -5.15 -17.78 -14.83
N ILE A 22 -4.33 -18.54 -15.55
CA ILE A 22 -2.97 -18.89 -15.12
C ILE A 22 -2.11 -17.63 -14.97
N ALA A 23 -2.19 -16.70 -15.92
CA ALA A 23 -1.44 -15.44 -15.86
C ALA A 23 -1.80 -14.64 -14.60
N VAL A 24 -3.09 -14.52 -14.27
CA VAL A 24 -3.55 -13.84 -13.04
C VAL A 24 -2.98 -14.51 -11.79
N VAL A 25 -3.02 -15.84 -11.72
CA VAL A 25 -2.47 -16.60 -10.58
C VAL A 25 -0.96 -16.40 -10.48
N VAL A 26 -0.22 -16.53 -11.58
CA VAL A 26 1.24 -16.38 -11.58
C VAL A 26 1.63 -14.95 -11.19
N THR A 27 1.01 -13.93 -11.77
CA THR A 27 1.28 -12.53 -11.40
C THR A 27 0.93 -12.27 -9.93
N GLY A 28 -0.23 -12.74 -9.46
CA GLY A 28 -0.63 -12.58 -8.07
C GLY A 28 0.32 -13.25 -7.08
N VAL A 29 0.75 -14.49 -7.36
CA VAL A 29 1.69 -15.24 -6.52
C VAL A 29 3.08 -14.62 -6.55
N VAL A 30 3.59 -14.25 -7.73
CA VAL A 30 4.92 -13.63 -7.86
C VAL A 30 4.97 -12.28 -7.15
N THR A 31 3.97 -11.42 -7.36
CA THR A 31 3.89 -10.13 -6.67
C THR A 31 3.66 -10.31 -5.17
N GLY A 32 2.80 -11.25 -4.77
CA GLY A 32 2.54 -11.56 -3.35
C GLY A 32 3.81 -12.00 -2.62
N ASN A 33 4.57 -12.94 -3.20
CA ASN A 33 5.84 -13.41 -2.63
C ASN A 33 6.92 -12.32 -2.67
N ALA A 34 6.96 -11.49 -3.70
CA ALA A 34 7.92 -10.38 -3.75
C ALA A 34 7.65 -9.31 -2.69
N LEU A 35 6.38 -9.12 -2.32
CA LEU A 35 5.97 -8.15 -1.30
C LEU A 35 5.93 -8.74 0.12
N SER A 36 5.85 -10.07 0.29
CA SER A 36 5.76 -10.69 1.61
C SER A 36 7.01 -10.51 2.46
N ASP A 37 8.17 -10.39 1.81
CA ASP A 37 9.46 -10.22 2.47
C ASP A 37 9.81 -8.75 2.73
N LEU A 38 8.99 -7.82 2.25
CA LEU A 38 9.18 -6.40 2.55
C LEU A 38 8.74 -6.16 4.00
N PRO A 39 9.67 -5.75 4.89
CA PRO A 39 9.30 -5.42 6.26
C PRO A 39 8.40 -4.19 6.22
N TYR A 40 7.12 -4.38 6.50
CA TYR A 40 6.22 -3.26 6.74
C TYR A 40 6.70 -2.56 8.02
N THR A 41 7.27 -1.37 7.86
CA THR A 41 7.72 -0.57 9.00
C THR A 41 6.51 -0.22 9.85
N SER A 42 6.59 -0.57 11.13
CA SER A 42 5.51 -0.25 12.07
C SER A 42 5.42 1.27 12.29
N LEU A 43 4.23 1.77 12.61
CA LEU A 43 4.09 3.19 13.00
C LEU A 43 4.97 3.53 14.20
N ASP A 44 5.23 2.55 15.07
CA ASP A 44 6.10 2.67 16.24
C ASP A 44 7.53 3.01 15.83
N GLU A 45 8.02 2.32 14.80
CA GLU A 45 9.35 2.51 14.24
C GLU A 45 9.43 3.80 13.40
N ILE A 46 8.43 4.10 12.58
CA ILE A 46 8.34 5.38 11.83
C ILE A 46 8.30 6.57 12.79
N SER A 47 7.57 6.44 13.91
CA SER A 47 7.40 7.54 14.86
C SER A 47 8.67 7.93 15.61
N GLN A 48 9.70 7.07 15.64
CA GLN A 48 10.99 7.38 16.27
C GLN A 48 11.76 8.47 15.51
N ASP A 49 11.59 8.55 14.19
CA ASP A 49 12.18 9.59 13.36
C ASP A 49 11.13 10.64 13.03
N VAL A 50 11.04 11.64 13.91
CA VAL A 50 10.06 12.71 13.77
C VAL A 50 10.35 13.51 12.50
N SER A 51 9.40 13.50 11.57
CA SER A 51 9.57 14.17 10.29
C SER A 51 9.91 15.66 10.46
N PRO A 52 10.88 16.19 9.69
CA PRO A 52 11.18 17.63 9.67
C PRO A 52 9.96 18.49 9.38
N TYR A 53 8.98 17.98 8.64
CA TYR A 53 7.73 18.68 8.36
C TYR A 53 6.85 18.81 9.61
N PHE A 54 6.81 17.77 10.46
CA PHE A 54 6.08 17.81 11.72
C PHE A 54 6.72 18.78 12.71
N VAL A 55 8.06 18.84 12.72
CA VAL A 55 8.81 19.86 13.48
C VAL A 55 8.53 21.25 12.92
N ALA A 56 8.56 21.45 11.60
CA ALA A 56 8.27 22.74 10.98
C ALA A 56 6.85 23.23 11.29
N LEU A 57 5.85 22.33 11.33
CA LEU A 57 4.49 22.67 11.73
C LEU A 57 4.41 23.20 13.15
N SER A 58 5.17 22.61 14.09
CA SER A 58 5.25 23.10 15.47
C SER A 58 5.84 24.50 15.58
N GLN A 59 6.71 24.89 14.64
CA GLN A 59 7.34 26.21 14.60
C GLN A 59 6.48 27.25 13.87
N GLN A 60 5.79 26.84 12.81
CA GLN A 60 4.95 27.72 12.01
C GLN A 60 3.62 28.05 12.70
N TYR A 61 3.05 27.11 13.44
CA TYR A 61 1.75 27.24 14.10
C TYR A 61 1.80 26.82 15.57
N PRO A 62 2.65 27.45 16.41
CA PRO A 62 2.96 26.97 17.75
C PRO A 62 1.73 26.85 18.67
N GLU A 63 0.83 27.84 18.65
CA GLU A 63 -0.38 27.83 19.50
C GLU A 63 -1.37 26.72 19.11
N GLN A 64 -1.55 26.52 17.80
CA GLN A 64 -2.46 25.50 17.29
C GLN A 64 -1.85 24.10 17.46
N PHE A 65 -0.54 24.00 17.29
CA PHE A 65 0.19 22.76 17.48
C PHE A 65 0.14 22.31 18.93
N GLU A 66 0.44 23.19 19.90
CA GLU A 66 0.39 22.86 21.33
C GLU A 66 -1.01 22.44 21.79
N LYS A 67 -2.06 23.01 21.18
CA LYS A 67 -3.45 22.61 21.45
C LYS A 67 -3.74 21.14 21.12
N TYR A 68 -3.19 20.63 20.02
CA TYR A 68 -3.46 19.26 19.54
C TYR A 68 -2.35 18.27 19.90
N TYR A 69 -1.14 18.75 20.12
CA TYR A 69 0.07 17.97 20.38
C TYR A 69 0.88 18.64 21.50
N PRO A 70 0.39 18.58 22.76
CA PRO A 70 1.05 19.23 23.89
C PRO A 70 2.43 18.64 24.13
N GLY A 71 3.40 19.49 24.46
CA GLY A 71 4.80 19.09 24.62
C GLY A 71 5.60 18.98 23.32
N GLY A 72 5.05 19.47 22.21
CA GLY A 72 5.79 19.66 20.95
C GLY A 72 5.94 18.40 20.07
N PRO A 73 6.83 18.43 19.07
CA PRO A 73 6.95 17.39 18.06
C PRO A 73 7.72 16.17 18.59
N THR A 74 7.14 15.47 19.57
CA THR A 74 7.71 14.26 20.16
C THR A 74 7.34 13.01 19.34
N PRO A 75 8.09 11.90 19.48
CA PRO A 75 7.73 10.62 18.86
C PRO A 75 6.30 10.15 19.17
N ALA A 76 5.84 10.35 20.41
CA ALA A 76 4.49 9.99 20.82
C ALA A 76 3.41 10.83 20.11
N ASN A 77 3.63 12.15 20.00
CA ASN A 77 2.70 13.05 19.31
C ASN A 77 2.72 12.81 17.79
N TYR A 78 3.90 12.52 17.23
CA TYR A 78 4.03 12.19 15.82
C TYR A 78 3.35 10.86 15.49
N ARG A 79 3.46 9.85 16.35
CA ARG A 79 2.69 8.60 16.25
C ARG A 79 1.18 8.85 16.28
N ALA A 80 0.71 9.71 17.20
CA ALA A 80 -0.70 10.07 17.28
C ALA A 80 -1.18 10.75 15.98
N ALA A 81 -0.36 11.64 15.40
CA ALA A 81 -0.64 12.27 14.12
C ALA A 81 -0.69 11.25 12.96
N LEU A 82 0.26 10.30 12.90
CA LEU A 82 0.29 9.25 11.88
C LEU A 82 -0.92 8.30 11.99
N ASN A 83 -1.37 8.01 13.22
CA ASN A 83 -2.59 7.21 13.43
C ASN A 83 -3.86 7.92 12.97
N LEU A 84 -3.91 9.25 13.05
CA LEU A 84 -5.05 10.05 12.55
C LEU A 84 -5.11 10.11 11.02
N GLY A 85 -3.96 9.98 10.34
CA GLY A 85 -3.87 9.97 8.87
C GLY A 85 -4.17 8.61 8.22
N ARG A 86 -4.50 7.59 9.02
CA ARG A 86 -4.84 6.24 8.60
C ARG A 86 -6.32 6.11 8.25
#